data_AF-A0A7Y3XKW2-F1
#
_entry.id   AF-A0A7Y3XKW2-F1
#
_cell.length_a   1.000
_cell.length_b   1.000
_cell.length_c   1.000
_cell.angle_alpha   90.00
_cell.angle_beta   90.00
_cell.angle_gamma   90.00
#
_symmetry.space_group_name_H-M   'P 1'
#
loop_
_entity.id
_entity.type
_entity.pdbx_description
1 polymer ?
#
loop_
_entity_poly.entity_id
_entity_poly.type
_entity_poly.pdbx_seq_one_letter_code
_entity_poly.pdbx_strand_id
1 'polypeptide(L)'
;MYYYYGGAERYGTFENFIKTGDFSDLRSFELYSIRGQVIFDDLFKFEELEESISVINNKLGLSSNSISLPTKKTKGGSRKVKDYKELINDDVKNIIDVCMAREIKLLDYKF
;
A
#
# COMPACT_ATOMS: atom_id res chain seq x y z
N MET A 1 -2.30 -4.61 8.22
CA MET A 1 -2.83 -5.98 8.43
C MET A 1 -2.35 -6.56 9.77
N TYR A 2 -1.04 -6.70 10.03
CA TYR A 2 -0.46 -7.18 11.30
C TYR A 2 -1.16 -6.68 12.57
N TYR A 3 -1.22 -5.36 12.78
CA TYR A 3 -1.86 -4.76 13.95
C TYR A 3 -3.38 -4.97 14.01
N TYR A 4 -4.04 -5.05 12.86
CA TYR A 4 -5.49 -5.29 12.78
C TYR A 4 -5.85 -6.71 13.26
N TYR A 5 -4.97 -7.69 12.99
CA TYR A 5 -5.17 -9.07 13.42
C TYR A 5 -4.64 -9.40 14.82
N GLY A 6 -4.30 -8.39 15.65
CA GLY A 6 -3.84 -8.61 17.02
C GLY A 6 -2.32 -8.53 17.22
N GLY A 7 -1.55 -8.26 16.15
CA GLY A 7 -0.13 -7.92 16.24
C GLY A 7 0.69 -8.91 17.06
N ALA A 8 1.53 -8.38 17.96
CA ALA A 8 2.45 -9.18 18.75
C ALA A 8 1.75 -10.17 19.70
N GLU A 9 0.54 -9.86 20.17
CA GLU A 9 -0.21 -10.78 21.05
C GLU A 9 -0.58 -12.08 20.35
N ARG A 10 -0.90 -12.01 19.05
CA ARG A 10 -1.27 -13.19 18.26
C ARG A 10 -0.06 -13.88 17.62
N TYR A 11 0.87 -13.12 17.05
CA TYR A 11 1.93 -13.67 16.21
C TYR A 11 3.32 -13.66 16.87
N GLY A 12 3.48 -12.97 18.01
CA GLY A 12 4.77 -12.73 18.66
C GLY A 12 5.63 -11.69 17.92
N THR A 13 5.92 -11.92 16.64
CA THR A 13 6.75 -11.05 15.79
C THR A 13 6.08 -10.75 14.45
N PHE A 14 6.54 -9.68 13.80
CA PHE A 14 6.12 -9.35 12.43
C PHE A 14 6.54 -10.44 11.43
N GLU A 15 7.75 -10.99 11.59
CA GLU A 15 8.24 -12.09 10.76
C GLU A 15 7.33 -13.32 10.83
N ASN A 16 6.91 -13.71 12.04
CA ASN A 16 5.97 -14.82 12.20
C ASN A 16 4.66 -14.55 11.47
N PHE A 17 4.12 -13.33 11.55
CA PHE A 17 2.91 -12.96 10.81
C PHE A 17 3.06 -13.12 9.29
N ILE A 18 4.22 -12.77 8.73
CA ILE A 18 4.51 -12.98 7.30
C ILE A 18 4.64 -14.48 6.98
N LYS A 19 5.27 -15.27 7.85
CA LYS A 19 5.51 -16.71 7.67
C LYS A 19 4.27 -17.59 7.90
N THR A 20 3.30 -17.18 8.74
CA THR A 20 2.13 -18.00 9.09
C THR A 20 1.02 -18.04 8.05
N GLY A 21 1.22 -17.44 6.86
CA GLY A 21 0.27 -17.50 5.74
C GLY A 21 -0.86 -16.48 5.80
N ASP A 22 -1.19 -15.91 6.96
CA ASP A 22 -2.19 -14.83 7.10
C ASP A 22 -1.84 -13.58 6.25
N PHE A 23 -0.57 -13.38 5.90
CA PHE A 23 -0.14 -12.37 4.94
C PHE A 23 -0.48 -12.72 3.48
N SER A 24 -0.44 -14.00 3.09
CA SER A 24 -0.72 -14.44 1.72
C SER A 24 -2.20 -14.29 1.31
N ASP A 25 -3.10 -14.17 2.28
CA ASP A 25 -4.53 -13.88 2.05
C ASP A 25 -4.79 -12.42 1.63
N LEU A 26 -3.74 -11.59 1.48
CA LEU A 26 -3.88 -10.23 0.98
C LEU A 26 -4.29 -10.26 -0.51
N ARG A 27 -5.61 -10.22 -0.76
CA ARG A 27 -6.22 -10.13 -2.11
C ARG A 27 -6.05 -8.76 -2.77
N SER A 28 -4.91 -8.08 -2.55
CA SER A 28 -4.68 -6.70 -2.96
C SER A 28 -4.83 -6.52 -4.48
N PHE A 29 -4.09 -7.29 -5.28
CA PHE A 29 -4.17 -7.23 -6.74
C PHE A 29 -5.58 -7.49 -7.29
N GLU A 30 -6.33 -8.39 -6.68
CA GLU A 30 -7.68 -8.77 -7.10
C GLU A 30 -8.72 -7.66 -6.82
N LEU A 31 -8.40 -6.63 -6.02
CA LEU A 31 -9.29 -5.49 -5.81
C LEU A 31 -9.41 -4.59 -7.04
N TYR A 32 -8.42 -4.62 -7.92
CA TYR A 32 -8.35 -3.77 -9.10
C TYR A 32 -7.97 -4.50 -10.37
N SER A 33 -8.10 -5.82 -10.37
CA SER A 33 -7.91 -6.66 -11.53
C SER A 33 -8.98 -7.74 -11.65
N ILE A 34 -9.23 -8.18 -12.88
CA ILE A 34 -10.06 -9.36 -13.18
C ILE A 34 -9.23 -10.26 -14.07
N ARG A 35 -9.14 -11.56 -13.71
CA ARG A 35 -8.37 -12.57 -14.47
C ARG A 35 -6.92 -12.12 -14.73
N GLY A 36 -6.30 -11.47 -13.74
CA GLY A 36 -4.92 -11.00 -13.83
C GLY A 36 -4.70 -9.72 -14.62
N GLN A 37 -5.77 -9.06 -15.10
CA GLN A 37 -5.68 -7.81 -15.87
C GLN A 37 -6.24 -6.65 -15.07
N VAL A 38 -5.51 -5.54 -14.99
CA VAL A 38 -5.96 -4.31 -14.35
C VAL A 38 -7.19 -3.77 -15.10
N ILE A 39 -8.25 -3.44 -14.36
CA ILE A 39 -9.53 -2.97 -14.91
C ILE A 39 -9.79 -1.48 -14.71
N PHE A 40 -8.86 -0.77 -14.07
CA PHE A 40 -8.92 0.66 -13.86
C PHE A 40 -8.14 1.40 -14.94
N ASP A 41 -8.59 2.60 -15.31
CA ASP A 41 -7.89 3.46 -16.27
C ASP A 41 -6.53 3.94 -15.75
N ASP A 42 -6.44 4.20 -14.44
CA ASP A 42 -5.20 4.59 -13.76
C ASP A 42 -5.10 3.95 -12.37
N LEU A 43 -3.85 3.73 -11.94
CA LEU A 43 -3.51 3.31 -10.59
C LEU A 43 -2.35 4.18 -10.10
N PHE A 44 -2.52 4.82 -8.94
CA PHE A 44 -1.59 5.82 -8.42
C PHE A 44 -0.95 5.38 -7.12
N LYS A 45 0.33 5.73 -6.94
CA LYS A 45 1.09 5.54 -5.69
C LYS A 45 0.84 6.69 -4.74
N PHE A 46 0.81 6.40 -3.44
CA PHE A 46 0.64 7.45 -2.42
C PHE A 46 1.84 8.40 -2.39
N GLU A 47 3.02 7.89 -2.70
CA GLU A 47 4.28 8.64 -2.77
C GLU A 47 4.26 9.73 -3.85
N GLU A 48 3.41 9.57 -4.88
CA GLU A 48 3.27 10.47 -6.03
C GLU A 48 1.91 11.20 -5.98
N LEU A 49 1.31 11.36 -4.80
CA LEU A 49 -0.06 11.86 -4.64
C LEU A 49 -0.29 13.24 -5.28
N GLU A 50 0.68 14.14 -5.18
CA GLU A 50 0.57 15.51 -5.74
C GLU A 50 0.47 15.48 -7.28
N GLU A 51 1.33 14.69 -7.92
CA GLU A 51 1.32 14.47 -9.37
C GLU A 51 0.04 13.76 -9.80
N SER A 52 -0.38 12.75 -9.02
CA SER A 52 -1.60 11.98 -9.25
C SER A 52 -2.85 12.86 -9.22
N ILE A 53 -2.94 13.80 -8.28
CA ILE A 53 -4.04 14.77 -8.20
C ILE A 53 -4.08 15.66 -9.47
N SER A 54 -2.91 16.07 -9.98
CA SER A 54 -2.84 16.84 -11.23
C SER A 54 -3.39 16.06 -12.43
N VAL A 55 -3.01 14.78 -12.57
CA VAL A 55 -3.53 13.89 -13.62
C VAL A 55 -5.05 13.76 -13.51
N ILE A 56 -5.57 13.51 -12.31
CA ILE A 56 -7.02 13.37 -12.06
C ILE A 56 -7.76 14.67 -12.41
N ASN A 57 -7.25 15.84 -11.98
CA ASN A 57 -7.86 17.13 -12.28
C ASN A 57 -7.97 17.37 -13.80
N ASN A 58 -6.91 17.04 -14.55
CA ASN A 58 -6.90 17.18 -15.99
C ASN A 58 -7.91 16.23 -16.66
N LYS A 59 -7.98 14.96 -16.24
CA LYS A 59 -8.94 13.99 -16.79
C LYS A 59 -10.40 14.37 -16.50
N LEU A 60 -10.68 14.97 -15.35
CA LEU A 60 -12.02 15.39 -14.95
C LEU A 60 -12.41 16.79 -15.46
N GLY A 61 -11.51 17.50 -16.17
CA GLY A 61 -11.76 18.87 -16.62
C GLY A 61 -11.86 19.88 -15.47
N LEU A 62 -11.24 19.59 -14.33
CA LEU A 62 -11.26 20.43 -13.12
C LEU A 62 -10.10 21.43 -13.06
N SER A 63 -9.50 21.77 -14.20
CA SER A 63 -8.33 22.65 -14.29
C SER A 63 -8.53 24.02 -13.61
N SER A 64 -9.78 24.49 -13.53
CA SER A 64 -10.15 25.77 -12.90
C SER A 64 -10.46 25.66 -11.41
N ASN A 65 -10.81 24.46 -10.92
CA ASN A 65 -11.21 24.16 -9.54
C ASN A 65 -10.51 22.87 -9.09
N SER A 66 -9.19 22.95 -8.95
CA SER A 66 -8.37 21.79 -8.61
C SER A 66 -8.80 21.16 -7.29
N ILE A 67 -8.87 19.83 -7.29
CA ILE A 67 -9.00 19.07 -6.05
C ILE A 67 -7.80 19.43 -5.18
N SER A 68 -8.08 19.93 -3.98
CA SER A 68 -7.07 20.28 -2.98
C SER A 68 -7.31 19.48 -1.71
N LEU A 69 -6.21 19.06 -1.08
CA LEU A 69 -6.28 18.44 0.24
C LEU A 69 -6.70 19.49 1.26
N PRO A 70 -7.59 19.16 2.22
CA PRO A 70 -7.95 20.07 3.30
C PRO A 70 -6.71 20.54 4.06
N THR A 71 -6.57 21.85 4.25
CA THR A 71 -5.44 22.45 4.99
C THR A 71 -5.47 22.07 6.47
N LYS A 72 -6.67 21.85 7.02
CA LYS A 72 -6.88 21.48 8.41
C LYS A 72 -6.85 19.96 8.58
N LYS A 73 -5.82 19.44 9.25
CA LYS A 73 -5.78 18.04 9.71
C LYS A 73 -6.68 17.90 10.95
N THR A 74 -7.84 17.26 10.80
CA THR A 74 -8.84 17.09 11.88
C THR A 74 -8.54 15.92 12.82
N LYS A 75 -7.70 14.97 12.37
CA LYS A 75 -7.17 13.87 13.20
C LYS A 75 -5.67 14.07 13.37
N GLY A 76 -5.26 14.49 14.57
CA GLY A 76 -3.86 14.67 14.95
C GLY A 76 -3.32 13.43 15.65
N GLY A 77 -2.14 12.97 15.26
CA GLY A 77 -1.44 11.84 15.87
C GLY A 77 -1.00 10.82 14.82
N SER A 78 0.23 10.94 14.35
CA SER A 78 0.93 9.80 13.77
C SER A 78 1.22 8.83 14.90
N ARG A 79 0.85 7.56 14.73
CA ARG A 79 1.33 6.52 15.65
C ARG A 79 2.86 6.56 15.60
N LYS A 80 3.53 6.63 16.75
CA LYS A 80 4.97 6.38 16.82
C LYS A 80 5.17 4.89 16.50
N VAL A 81 5.37 4.59 15.22
CA VAL A 81 5.69 3.24 14.75
C VAL A 81 7.20 3.22 14.50
N LYS A 82 7.83 2.08 14.77
CA LYS A 82 9.19 1.82 14.26
C LYS A 82 9.20 2.01 12.75
N ASP A 83 10.35 2.42 12.20
CA ASP A 83 10.51 2.38 10.75
C ASP A 83 10.24 0.95 10.29
N TYR A 84 9.33 0.78 9.32
CA TYR A 84 8.97 -0.54 8.83
C TYR A 84 10.18 -1.26 8.23
N LYS A 85 11.20 -0.51 7.78
CA LYS A 85 12.47 -1.07 7.30
C LYS A 85 13.20 -1.87 8.38
N GLU A 86 13.05 -1.52 9.66
CA GLU A 86 13.62 -2.30 10.77
C GLU A 86 12.91 -3.64 10.99
N LEU A 87 11.74 -3.84 10.39
CA LEU A 87 10.94 -5.07 10.53
C LEU A 87 11.14 -6.04 9.35
N ILE A 88 11.84 -5.64 8.29
CA ILE A 88 12.00 -6.40 7.06
C ILE A 88 13.46 -6.86 6.97
N ASN A 89 13.70 -8.13 7.35
CA ASN A 89 14.94 -8.84 7.05
C ASN A 89 14.84 -9.53 5.68
N ASP A 90 15.95 -10.11 5.21
CA ASP A 90 16.02 -10.75 3.88
C ASP A 90 14.98 -11.88 3.70
N ASP A 91 14.75 -12.68 4.75
CA ASP A 91 13.74 -13.75 4.74
C ASP A 91 12.33 -13.19 4.54
N VAL A 92 11.96 -12.16 5.32
CA VAL A 92 10.67 -11.48 5.22
C VAL A 92 10.53 -10.81 3.85
N LYS A 93 11.60 -10.19 3.35
CA LYS A 93 11.62 -9.53 2.05
C LYS A 93 11.32 -10.54 0.93
N ASN A 94 11.95 -11.71 0.95
CA ASN A 94 11.73 -12.74 -0.07
C ASN A 94 10.27 -13.18 -0.13
N ILE A 95 9.60 -13.34 1.02
CA ILE A 95 8.18 -13.70 1.07
C ILE A 95 7.32 -12.57 0.51
N ILE A 96 7.61 -11.32 0.89
CA ILE A 96 6.88 -10.14 0.38
C ILE A 96 7.06 -10.03 -1.15
N ASP A 97 8.27 -10.20 -1.66
CA ASP A 97 8.57 -10.14 -3.10
C ASP A 97 7.76 -11.18 -3.88
N VAL A 98 7.60 -12.39 -3.34
CA VAL A 98 6.79 -13.45 -3.98
C VAL A 98 5.31 -13.14 -3.90
N CYS A 99 4.79 -12.80 -2.71
CA CYS A 99 3.36 -12.54 -2.52
C CYS A 99 2.88 -11.31 -3.29
N MET A 100 3.68 -10.24 -3.33
CA MET A 100 3.36 -8.95 -3.95
C MET A 100 4.00 -8.77 -5.32
N ALA A 101 4.48 -9.86 -5.96
CA ALA A 101 5.22 -9.80 -7.21
C ALA A 101 4.48 -9.04 -8.33
N ARG A 102 3.15 -9.18 -8.36
CA ARG A 102 2.30 -8.53 -9.37
C ARG A 102 2.27 -7.02 -9.15
N GLU A 103 2.05 -6.58 -7.91
CA GLU A 103 2.05 -5.18 -7.52
C GLU A 103 3.41 -4.53 -7.71
N ILE A 104 4.49 -5.20 -7.28
CA ILE A 104 5.86 -4.71 -7.44
C ILE A 104 6.16 -4.45 -8.92
N LYS A 105 5.80 -5.42 -9.78
CA LYS A 105 5.98 -5.28 -11.23
C LYS A 105 5.10 -4.19 -11.84
N LEU A 106 3.83 -4.09 -11.42
CA LEU A 106 2.87 -3.13 -11.95
C LEU A 106 3.22 -1.69 -11.58
N LEU A 107 3.66 -1.47 -10.34
CA LEU A 107 3.87 -0.14 -9.76
C LEU A 107 5.34 0.30 -9.73
N ASP A 108 6.25 -0.54 -10.25
CA ASP A 108 7.71 -0.35 -10.23
C ASP A 108 8.23 -0.02 -8.82
N TYR A 109 7.75 -0.74 -7.80
CA TYR A 109 8.23 -0.55 -6.43
C TYR A 109 9.67 -1.03 -6.29
N LYS A 110 10.50 -0.18 -5.68
CA LYS A 110 11.92 -0.44 -5.40
C LYS A 110 12.14 -0.37 -3.90
N PHE A 111 12.67 -1.44 -3.32
CA PHE A 111 13.00 -1.55 -1.91
C PHE A 111 14.49 -1.35 -1.70
#